data_AF-A0A256ZV67-F1
#
_entry.id   AF-A0A256ZV67-F1
#
_cell.length_a   1.000
_cell.length_b   1.000
_cell.length_c   1.000
_cell.angle_alpha   90.00
_cell.angle_beta   90.00
_cell.angle_gamma   90.00
#
_symmetry.space_group_name_H-M   'P 1'
#
loop_
_entity.id
_entity.type
_entity.pdbx_description
1 polymer ?
#
loop_
_entity_poly.entity_id
_entity_poly.type
_entity_poly.pdbx_seq_one_letter_code
_entity_poly.pdbx_strand_id
1 'polypeptide(L)'
;MEEKKEAMSLMNLLLLILLIIFVFMLLGRSLFSNSQMQPENSTMMFLGFLGILLIVFALLRLLTRVPTPTQKITLTVLQCTKCAFKSIRNFQVGDYIPKIVGNCPSCGGPFRIEAIYVEEKTQKRKIPF
;
A
#
# COMPACT_ATOMS: atom_id res chain seq x y z
N MET A 1 8.54 5.27 -5.89
CA MET A 1 8.12 3.86 -5.74
C MET A 1 9.31 2.89 -5.75
N GLU A 2 10.41 3.23 -6.43
CA GLU A 2 11.65 2.42 -6.46
C GLU A 2 12.35 2.33 -5.11
N GLU A 3 12.56 3.44 -4.41
CA GLU A 3 13.22 3.48 -3.09
C GLU A 3 12.53 2.58 -2.03
N LYS A 4 11.20 2.47 -2.11
CA LYS A 4 10.40 1.61 -1.24
C LYS A 4 10.47 0.13 -1.62
N LYS A 5 10.64 -0.18 -2.90
CA LYS A 5 10.85 -1.54 -3.41
C LYS A 5 12.22 -2.06 -2.96
N GLU A 6 13.23 -1.18 -2.95
CA GLU A 6 14.55 -1.50 -2.41
C GLU A 6 14.50 -1.73 -0.90
N ALA A 7 13.83 -0.87 -0.12
CA ALA A 7 13.66 -1.07 1.32
C ALA A 7 12.93 -2.38 1.66
N MET A 8 11.88 -2.73 0.91
CA MET A 8 11.17 -4.01 1.08
C MET A 8 12.05 -5.22 0.70
N SER A 9 12.88 -5.08 -0.34
CA SER A 9 13.83 -6.11 -0.77
C SER A 9 14.94 -6.34 0.26
N LEU A 10 15.50 -5.27 0.83
CA LEU A 10 16.53 -5.33 1.87
C LEU A 10 16.00 -5.94 3.17
N MET A 11 14.76 -5.62 3.53
CA MET A 11 14.11 -6.15 4.72
C MET A 11 13.80 -7.66 4.58
N ASN A 12 13.34 -8.10 3.40
CA ASN A 12 13.17 -9.54 3.11
C ASN A 12 14.51 -10.29 3.11
N LEU A 13 15.58 -9.67 2.60
CA LEU A 13 16.93 -10.22 2.64
C LEU A 13 17.44 -10.39 4.08
N LEU A 14 17.22 -9.39 4.95
CA LEU A 14 17.62 -9.44 6.37
C LEU A 14 16.88 -10.56 7.12
N LEU A 15 15.59 -10.73 6.86
CA LEU A 15 14.80 -11.80 7.49
C LEU A 15 15.27 -13.20 7.05
N LEU A 16 15.65 -13.34 5.78
CA LEU A 16 16.18 -14.59 5.22
C LEU A 16 17.55 -14.95 5.83
N ILE A 17 18.42 -13.96 6.02
CA ILE A 17 19.72 -14.16 6.70
C ILE A 17 19.51 -14.61 8.15
N LEU A 18 18.59 -13.99 8.89
CA LEU A 18 18.30 -14.34 10.29
C LEU A 18 17.74 -15.78 10.40
N LEU A 19 16.90 -16.20 9.45
CA LEU A 19 16.39 -17.57 9.37
C LEU A 19 17.51 -18.57 9.06
N ILE A 20 18.41 -18.25 8.13
CA ILE A 20 19.57 -19.11 7.81
C ILE A 20 20.47 -19.28 9.04
N ILE A 21 20.74 -18.19 9.79
CA ILE A 21 21.53 -18.27 11.04
C ILE A 21 20.85 -19.19 12.05
N PHE A 22 19.52 -19.07 12.21
CA PHE A 22 18.76 -19.93 13.10
C PHE A 22 18.83 -21.41 12.69
N VAL A 23 18.70 -21.71 11.40
CA VAL A 23 18.85 -23.08 10.86
C VAL A 23 20.27 -23.60 11.04
N PHE A 24 21.28 -22.77 10.81
CA PHE A 24 22.68 -23.14 11.01
C PHE A 24 22.98 -23.44 12.49
N MET A 25 22.38 -22.71 13.43
CA MET A 25 22.47 -23.02 14.86
C MET A 25 21.82 -24.36 15.22
N LEU A 26 20.71 -24.74 14.56
CA LEU A 26 20.07 -26.05 14.75
C LEU A 26 20.94 -27.20 14.22
N LEU A 27 21.56 -27.01 13.05
CA LEU A 27 22.49 -27.97 12.45
C LEU A 27 23.82 -28.06 13.23
N GLY A 28 24.29 -26.96 13.80
CA GLY A 28 25.47 -26.95 14.68
C GLY A 28 25.30 -27.89 15.87
N ARG A 29 24.08 -28.01 16.43
CA ARG A 29 23.79 -28.94 17.52
C ARG A 29 23.92 -30.41 17.09
N SER A 30 23.48 -30.77 15.88
CA SER A 30 23.57 -32.15 15.41
C SER A 30 25.01 -32.57 15.10
N LEU A 31 25.84 -31.63 14.66
CA LEU A 31 27.26 -31.87 14.32
C LEU A 31 28.19 -31.83 15.54
N PHE A 32 27.92 -30.97 16.53
CA PHE A 32 28.76 -30.79 17.73
C PHE A 32 28.20 -31.49 18.99
N SER A 33 27.37 -32.53 18.81
CA SER A 33 26.67 -33.27 19.88
C SER A 33 27.58 -33.94 20.95
N ASN A 34 28.91 -33.88 20.78
CA ASN A 34 29.91 -34.40 21.71
C ASN A 34 30.25 -33.44 22.87
N SER A 35 29.83 -32.17 22.84
CA SER A 35 30.08 -31.26 23.96
C SER A 35 29.08 -31.50 25.09
N GLN A 36 29.59 -31.68 26.31
CA GLN A 36 28.93 -31.82 27.62
C GLN A 36 28.04 -30.62 28.03
N MET A 37 27.41 -29.93 27.08
CA MET A 37 26.48 -28.85 27.37
C MET A 37 25.17 -29.47 27.87
N GLN A 38 24.82 -29.19 29.13
CA GLN A 38 23.56 -29.59 29.74
C GLN A 38 22.38 -29.18 28.84
N PRO A 39 21.45 -30.11 28.57
CA PRO A 39 20.40 -29.91 27.57
C PRO A 39 19.49 -28.72 27.91
N GLU A 40 19.32 -28.38 29.19
CA GLU A 40 18.46 -27.29 29.66
C GLU A 40 18.96 -25.88 29.30
N ASN A 41 20.27 -25.62 29.30
CA ASN A 41 20.77 -24.28 28.93
C ASN A 41 20.66 -24.03 27.42
N SER A 42 20.81 -25.09 26.63
CA SER A 42 20.72 -24.99 25.16
C SER A 42 19.29 -24.68 24.70
N THR A 43 18.27 -25.30 25.30
CA THR A 43 16.86 -25.13 24.90
C THR A 43 16.34 -23.74 25.21
N MET A 44 16.74 -23.15 26.35
CA MET A 44 16.36 -21.78 26.73
C MET A 44 16.93 -20.73 25.77
N MET A 45 18.15 -20.92 25.27
CA MET A 45 18.76 -20.02 24.28
C MET A 45 17.98 -20.03 22.95
N PHE A 46 17.56 -21.20 22.46
CA PHE A 46 16.74 -21.30 21.25
C PHE A 46 15.36 -20.69 21.42
N LEU A 47 14.73 -20.88 22.57
CA LEU A 47 13.43 -20.28 22.88
C LEU A 47 13.50 -18.75 22.87
N GLY A 48 14.58 -18.18 23.42
CA GLY A 48 14.86 -16.74 23.37
C GLY A 48 15.05 -16.22 21.94
N PHE A 49 15.86 -16.92 21.13
CA PHE A 49 16.05 -16.56 19.72
C PHE A 49 14.76 -16.62 18.89
N LEU A 50 13.95 -17.67 19.10
CA LEU A 50 12.65 -17.81 18.45
C LEU A 50 11.72 -16.64 18.82
N GLY A 51 11.69 -16.25 20.09
CA GLY A 51 10.90 -15.12 20.58
C GLY A 51 11.31 -13.81 19.91
N ILE A 52 12.61 -13.52 19.83
CA ILE A 52 13.13 -12.32 19.16
C ILE A 52 12.75 -12.33 17.67
N LEU A 53 12.86 -13.47 16.99
CA LEU A 53 12.53 -13.61 15.57
C LEU A 53 11.04 -13.31 15.32
N LEU A 54 10.15 -13.79 16.18
CA LEU A 54 8.71 -13.49 16.10
C LEU A 54 8.40 -12.01 16.37
N ILE A 55 9.05 -11.39 17.36
CA ILE A 55 8.88 -9.97 17.67
C ILE A 55 9.36 -9.11 16.51
N VAL A 56 10.55 -9.39 15.96
CA VAL A 56 11.09 -8.68 14.80
C VAL A 56 10.15 -8.84 13.62
N PHE A 57 9.67 -10.06 13.34
CA PHE A 57 8.71 -10.29 12.25
C PHE A 57 7.40 -9.51 12.43
N ALA A 58 6.86 -9.47 13.64
CA ALA A 58 5.65 -8.71 13.96
C ALA A 58 5.86 -7.20 13.76
N LEU A 59 6.99 -6.66 14.24
CA LEU A 59 7.36 -5.25 14.04
C LEU A 59 7.51 -4.92 12.55
N LEU A 60 8.22 -5.75 11.80
CA LEU A 60 8.38 -5.56 10.36
C LEU A 60 7.01 -5.57 9.64
N ARG A 61 6.11 -6.48 9.99
CA ARG A 61 4.74 -6.50 9.43
C ARG A 61 3.96 -5.21 9.72
N LEU A 62 4.14 -4.63 10.90
CA LEU A 62 3.51 -3.36 11.28
C LEU A 62 4.11 -2.19 10.48
N LEU A 63 5.44 -2.14 10.36
CA LEU A 63 6.17 -1.14 9.58
C LEU A 63 5.84 -1.22 8.08
N THR A 64 5.56 -2.41 7.56
CA THR A 64 5.19 -2.61 6.15
C THR A 64 3.72 -2.49 5.85
N ARG A 65 2.86 -2.12 6.81
CA ARG A 65 1.45 -1.81 6.53
C ARG A 65 1.40 -0.51 5.74
N VAL A 66 1.58 -0.65 4.43
CA VAL A 66 1.43 0.44 3.49
C VAL A 66 -0.06 0.77 3.38
N PRO A 67 -0.49 2.01 3.66
CA PRO A 67 -1.82 2.45 3.27
C PRO A 67 -1.91 2.28 1.77
N THR A 68 -2.87 1.49 1.29
CA THR A 68 -3.16 1.41 -0.15
C THR A 68 -3.38 2.83 -0.65
N PRO A 69 -2.59 3.32 -1.63
CA PRO A 69 -2.77 4.68 -2.11
C PRO A 69 -4.21 4.80 -2.63
N THR A 70 -5.01 5.66 -1.98
CA THR A 70 -6.34 5.97 -2.48
C THR A 70 -6.16 6.57 -3.86
N GLN A 71 -6.80 5.97 -4.87
CA GLN A 71 -6.71 6.47 -6.23
C GLN A 71 -7.43 7.82 -6.27
N LYS A 72 -6.64 8.89 -6.42
CA LYS A 72 -7.17 10.25 -6.56
C LYS A 72 -7.52 10.48 -8.03
N ILE A 73 -8.77 10.83 -8.29
CA ILE A 73 -9.26 11.19 -9.64
C ILE A 73 -9.64 12.67 -9.59
N THR A 74 -9.17 13.44 -10.57
CA THR A 74 -9.60 14.84 -10.71
C THR A 74 -10.83 14.89 -11.60
N LEU A 75 -11.90 15.48 -11.08
CA LEU A 75 -13.19 15.63 -11.75
C LEU A 75 -13.46 17.09 -12.07
N THR A 76 -14.21 17.31 -13.13
CA THR A 76 -14.61 18.63 -13.62
C THR A 76 -16.13 18.68 -13.67
N VAL A 77 -16.70 19.73 -13.06
CA VAL A 77 -18.14 20.00 -13.02
C VAL A 77 -18.49 20.98 -14.12
N LEU A 78 -19.38 20.56 -15.00
CA LEU A 78 -19.98 21.33 -16.08
C LEU A 78 -21.36 21.78 -15.62
N GLN A 79 -21.59 23.10 -15.59
CA GLN A 79 -22.89 23.68 -15.29
C GLN A 79 -23.42 24.43 -16.51
N CYS A 80 -24.68 24.19 -16.88
CA CYS A 80 -25.30 24.95 -17.95
C CYS A 80 -25.56 26.39 -17.49
N THR A 81 -25.32 27.37 -18.36
CA THR A 81 -25.64 28.77 -18.05
C THR A 81 -27.11 29.13 -18.22
N LYS A 82 -27.91 28.26 -18.87
CA LYS A 82 -29.33 28.50 -19.18
C LYS A 82 -30.31 27.68 -18.33
N CYS A 83 -29.89 26.55 -17.76
CA CYS A 83 -30.75 25.69 -16.94
C CYS A 83 -29.97 25.10 -15.76
N ALA A 84 -30.66 24.38 -14.87
CA ALA A 84 -30.05 23.77 -13.68
C ALA A 84 -29.27 22.46 -13.95
N PHE A 85 -29.03 22.09 -15.22
CA PHE A 85 -28.35 20.85 -15.55
C PHE A 85 -26.85 20.92 -15.23
N LYS A 86 -26.37 19.90 -14.50
CA LYS A 86 -24.96 19.70 -14.16
C LYS A 86 -24.47 18.35 -14.65
N SER A 87 -23.23 18.29 -15.13
CA SER A 87 -22.58 17.05 -15.57
C SER A 87 -21.17 16.99 -14.99
N ILE A 88 -20.75 15.81 -14.56
CA ILE A 88 -19.41 15.58 -13.99
C ILE A 88 -18.65 14.67 -14.95
N ARG A 89 -17.42 15.05 -15.28
CA ARG A 89 -16.52 14.23 -16.11
C ARG A 89 -15.09 14.21 -15.57
N ASN A 90 -14.29 13.29 -16.07
CA ASN A 90 -12.84 13.32 -15.82
C ASN A 90 -12.24 14.63 -16.33
N PHE A 91 -11.30 15.17 -15.56
CA PHE A 91 -10.51 16.33 -15.95
C PHE A 91 -9.81 16.07 -17.29
N GLN A 92 -9.86 17.06 -18.17
CA GLN A 92 -9.11 17.08 -19.42
C GLN A 92 -8.09 18.21 -19.40
N VAL A 93 -6.94 17.97 -20.03
CA VAL A 93 -5.89 18.98 -20.13
C VAL A 93 -6.44 20.22 -20.83
N GLY A 94 -6.29 21.38 -20.18
CA GLY A 94 -6.82 22.65 -20.64
C GLY A 94 -8.22 23.00 -20.10
N ASP A 95 -8.78 22.23 -19.17
CA ASP A 95 -9.93 22.65 -18.37
C ASP A 95 -9.50 23.70 -17.33
N TYR A 96 -10.24 24.82 -17.26
CA TYR A 96 -10.03 25.89 -16.28
C TYR A 96 -11.36 26.54 -15.90
N ILE A 97 -11.38 27.21 -14.75
CA ILE A 97 -12.58 27.91 -14.26
C ILE A 97 -12.40 29.42 -14.51
N PRO A 98 -13.34 30.11 -15.19
CA PRO A 98 -14.44 29.57 -15.98
C PRO A 98 -14.09 29.40 -17.46
N LYS A 99 -14.34 28.21 -18.01
CA LYS A 99 -14.25 27.92 -19.46
C LYS A 99 -15.60 27.50 -20.01
N ILE A 100 -15.96 27.95 -21.22
CA ILE A 100 -17.15 27.47 -21.94
C ILE A 100 -16.77 26.23 -22.76
N VAL A 101 -17.53 25.14 -22.63
CA VAL A 101 -17.18 23.83 -23.23
C VAL A 101 -18.42 23.07 -23.69
N GLY A 102 -18.70 23.09 -24.99
CA GLY A 102 -19.79 22.34 -25.60
C GLY A 102 -21.19 22.85 -25.22
N ASN A 103 -22.20 22.03 -25.50
CA ASN A 103 -23.61 22.37 -25.37
C ASN A 103 -24.33 21.42 -24.41
N CYS A 104 -25.30 21.97 -23.69
CA CYS A 104 -26.16 21.23 -22.78
C CYS A 104 -27.08 20.28 -23.55
N PRO A 105 -27.11 18.98 -23.24
CA PRO A 105 -27.99 18.02 -23.92
C PRO A 105 -29.47 18.26 -23.58
N SER A 106 -29.77 18.96 -22.48
CA SER A 106 -31.14 19.22 -22.04
C SER A 106 -31.77 20.45 -22.68
N CYS A 107 -31.00 21.50 -22.98
CA CYS A 107 -31.55 22.78 -23.48
C CYS A 107 -30.75 23.44 -24.61
N GLY A 108 -29.65 22.84 -25.06
CA GLY A 108 -28.76 23.39 -26.10
C GLY A 108 -27.91 24.59 -25.68
N GLY A 109 -28.09 25.12 -24.46
CA GLY A 109 -27.30 26.23 -23.91
C GLY A 109 -25.82 25.89 -23.70
N PRO A 110 -24.91 26.89 -23.62
CA PRO A 110 -23.50 26.61 -23.42
C PRO A 110 -23.23 26.05 -22.02
N PHE A 111 -22.34 25.07 -21.94
CA PHE A 111 -21.80 24.59 -20.67
C PHE A 111 -20.63 25.46 -20.23
N ARG A 112 -20.52 25.69 -18.92
CA ARG A 112 -19.39 26.37 -18.28
C ARG A 112 -18.80 25.47 -17.20
N ILE A 113 -17.48 25.42 -17.12
CA ILE A 113 -16.79 24.73 -16.01
C ILE A 113 -17.02 25.55 -14.73
N GLU A 114 -17.70 24.94 -13.75
CA GLU A 114 -18.03 25.53 -12.45
C GLU A 114 -16.97 25.20 -11.40
N ALA A 115 -16.50 23.94 -11.36
CA ALA A 115 -15.57 23.46 -10.36
C ALA A 115 -14.65 22.37 -10.91
N ILE A 116 -13.45 22.26 -10.34
CA ILE A 116 -12.48 21.19 -10.57
C ILE A 116 -12.02 20.73 -9.19
N TYR A 117 -12.23 19.47 -8.85
CA TYR A 117 -11.91 18.93 -7.52
C TYR A 117 -11.35 17.51 -7.63
N VAL A 118 -10.65 17.08 -6.58
CA VAL A 118 -10.08 15.75 -6.48
C VAL A 118 -10.99 14.90 -5.60
N GLU A 119 -11.41 13.74 -6.12
CA GLU A 119 -12.16 12.74 -5.38
C GLU A 119 -11.28 11.51 -5.12
N GLU A 120 -11.37 10.97 -3.91
CA GLU A 120 -10.75 9.69 -3.58
C GLU A 120 -11.67 8.57 -4.03
N LYS A 121 -11.26 7.82 -5.05
CA LYS A 121 -12.03 6.65 -5.49
C LYS A 121 -11.87 5.57 -4.43
N THR A 122 -12.88 5.42 -3.56
CA THR A 122 -12.99 4.23 -2.73
C THR A 122 -13.09 3.05 -3.69
N GLN A 123 -12.05 2.22 -3.76
CA GLN A 123 -12.15 0.97 -4.52
C GLN A 123 -13.25 0.15 -3.85
N LYS A 124 -14.47 0.20 -4.39
CA LYS A 124 -15.51 -0.77 -4.04
C LYS A 124 -14.90 -2.12 -4.39
N ARG A 125 -14.47 -2.88 -3.39
CA ARG A 125 -14.07 -4.28 -3.57
C ARG A 125 -15.23 -4.91 -4.31
N LYS A 126 -15.02 -5.33 -5.56
CA LYS A 126 -15.97 -6.21 -6.23
C LYS A 126 -16.01 -7.45 -5.35
N ILE A 127 -17.08 -7.62 -4.59
CA ILE A 127 -17.32 -8.87 -3.87
C ILE A 127 -17.67 -9.86 -4.98
N PRO A 128 -16.82 -10.85 -5.28
CA PRO A 128 -17.28 -11.96 -6.10
C PRO A 128 -18.34 -12.69 -5.26
N PHE A 129 -19.57 -12.70 -5.76
CA PHE A 129 -20.62 -13.57 -5.24
C PHE A 129 -20.34 -15.01 -5.66
#